data_AF-A0A2X2WT00-F1
#
_entry.id   AF-A0A2X2WT00-F1
#
_cell.length_a   1.000
_cell.length_b   1.000
_cell.length_c   1.000
_cell.angle_alpha   90.00
_cell.angle_beta   90.00
_cell.angle_gamma   90.00
#
_symmetry.space_group_name_H-M   'P 1'
#
loop_
_entity.id
_entity.type
_entity.pdbx_description
1 polymer ?
#
loop_
_entity_poly.entity_id
_entity_poly.type
_entity_poly.pdbx_seq_one_letter_code
_entity_poly.pdbx_strand_id
1 'polypeptide(L)'
;MKSYIDIETIPNCKIEEDKFEWGEPYDIHTPIFIFKKFSTSKLENSIILFGENNFKQQLLSLYNVIINHEESEKLENYTGDEFDRKAILELINSFIKKNESLIAPWEKYHIGLAEYDYVSYSERQTQESLCYVKIQ
;
A
#
# COMPACT_ATOMS: atom_id res chain seq x y z
N MET A 1 9.42 -28.20 -6.32
CA MET A 1 9.28 -26.76 -6.04
C MET A 1 7.90 -26.56 -5.44
N LYS A 2 7.82 -26.15 -4.17
CA LYS A 2 6.53 -25.85 -3.53
C LYS A 2 6.18 -24.40 -3.81
N SER A 3 4.93 -24.17 -4.21
CA SER A 3 4.36 -22.84 -4.36
C SER A 3 2.96 -22.82 -3.78
N TYR A 4 2.67 -21.84 -2.93
CA TYR A 4 1.35 -21.64 -2.37
C TYR A 4 1.11 -20.15 -2.10
N ILE A 5 -0.15 -19.80 -1.82
CA ILE A 5 -0.56 -18.45 -1.46
C ILE A 5 -0.89 -18.47 0.02
N ASP A 6 -0.20 -17.64 0.79
CA ASP A 6 -0.59 -17.32 2.15
C ASP A 6 -1.74 -16.30 2.12
N ILE A 7 -2.90 -16.74 2.59
CA ILE A 7 -4.13 -15.95 2.68
C ILE A 7 -4.33 -15.31 4.07
N GLU A 8 -3.39 -15.52 4.99
CA GLU A 8 -3.42 -14.91 6.33
C GLU A 8 -2.81 -13.50 6.32
N THR A 9 -2.21 -13.07 5.21
CA THR A 9 -1.68 -11.72 5.02
C THR A 9 -2.55 -10.92 4.08
N ILE A 10 -2.59 -9.60 4.27
CA ILE A 10 -3.22 -8.66 3.33
C ILE A 10 -2.18 -7.61 2.91
N PRO A 11 -1.89 -7.47 1.60
CA PRO A 11 -2.35 -8.35 0.51
C PRO A 11 -1.86 -9.79 0.73
N ASN A 12 -2.52 -10.75 0.07
CA ASN A 12 -2.06 -12.14 0.09
C ASN A 12 -0.60 -12.22 -0.39
N CYS A 13 0.15 -13.21 0.08
CA CYS A 13 1.54 -13.39 -0.30
C CYS A 13 1.73 -14.70 -1.09
N LYS A 14 2.33 -14.63 -2.28
CA LYS A 14 2.81 -15.82 -2.98
C LYS A 14 4.14 -16.24 -2.37
N ILE A 15 4.25 -17.51 -2.00
CA ILE A 15 5.47 -18.10 -1.44
C ILE A 15 5.98 -19.17 -2.39
N GLU A 16 7.25 -19.05 -2.78
CA GLU A 16 7.91 -19.97 -3.70
C GLU A 16 9.24 -20.43 -3.10
N GLU A 17 9.39 -21.75 -2.93
CA GLU A 17 10.66 -22.35 -2.51
C GLU A 17 11.62 -22.36 -3.69
N ASP A 18 12.80 -21.80 -3.51
CA ASP A 18 13.91 -21.84 -4.45
C ASP A 18 15.18 -22.33 -3.74
N LYS A 19 16.29 -22.47 -4.46
CA LYS A 19 17.56 -22.95 -3.91
C LYS A 19 18.72 -22.14 -4.45
N PHE A 20 19.66 -21.83 -3.57
CA PHE A 20 20.94 -21.28 -3.98
C PHE A 20 21.72 -22.28 -4.83
N GLU A 21 22.72 -21.81 -5.57
CA GLU A 21 23.59 -22.66 -6.40
C GLU A 21 24.30 -23.75 -5.58
N TRP A 22 24.56 -23.50 -4.29
CA TRP A 22 25.13 -24.47 -3.35
C TRP A 22 24.10 -25.41 -2.70
N GLY A 23 22.82 -25.33 -3.10
CA GLY A 23 21.76 -26.28 -2.76
C GLY A 23 20.92 -25.95 -1.51
N GLU A 24 21.25 -24.89 -0.78
CA GLU A 24 20.48 -24.43 0.38
C GLU A 24 19.13 -23.82 -0.07
N PRO A 25 17.99 -24.26 0.50
CA PRO A 25 16.69 -23.74 0.13
C PRO A 25 16.41 -22.37 0.76
N TYR A 26 15.66 -21.53 0.04
CA TYR A 26 15.13 -20.27 0.53
C TYR A 26 13.72 -20.01 -0.01
N ASP A 27 12.94 -19.20 0.67
CA ASP A 27 11.61 -18.80 0.22
C ASP A 27 11.64 -17.40 -0.41
N ILE A 28 10.98 -17.26 -1.56
CA ILE A 28 10.70 -15.98 -2.19
C ILE A 28 9.29 -15.58 -1.77
N HIS A 29 9.17 -14.37 -1.21
CA HIS A 29 7.89 -13.79 -0.77
C HIS A 29 7.48 -12.65 -1.69
N THR A 30 6.36 -12.83 -2.41
CA THR A 30 5.85 -11.84 -3.36
C THR A 30 4.43 -11.41 -2.98
N PRO A 31 4.24 -10.20 -2.42
CA PRO A 31 2.90 -9.64 -2.17
C PRO A 31 2.07 -9.55 -3.45
N ILE A 32 0.79 -9.92 -3.38
CA ILE A 32 -0.16 -9.93 -4.51
C ILE A 32 -1.12 -8.75 -4.36
N PHE A 33 -0.72 -7.59 -4.87
CA PHE A 33 -1.49 -6.35 -4.72
C PHE A 33 -2.77 -6.31 -5.58
N ILE A 34 -3.77 -5.60 -5.07
CA ILE A 34 -5.04 -5.29 -5.71
C ILE A 34 -4.93 -3.93 -6.41
N PHE A 35 -4.90 -3.95 -7.74
CA PHE A 35 -4.81 -2.76 -8.61
C PHE A 35 -6.13 -2.45 -9.31
N LYS A 36 -7.15 -2.13 -8.53
CA LYS A 36 -8.45 -1.71 -9.08
C LYS A 36 -8.57 -0.20 -9.01
N LYS A 37 -9.01 0.41 -10.11
CA LYS A 37 -9.38 1.82 -10.16
C LYS A 37 -10.84 1.99 -9.76
N PHE A 38 -11.09 2.76 -8.72
CA PHE A 38 -12.43 2.93 -8.15
C PHE A 38 -12.97 4.36 -8.25
N SER A 39 -12.09 5.33 -8.50
CA SER A 39 -12.46 6.74 -8.62
C SER A 39 -11.69 7.41 -9.77
N THR A 40 -12.26 8.50 -10.28
CA THR A 40 -11.57 9.43 -11.18
C THR A 40 -10.64 10.38 -10.42
N SER A 41 -10.85 10.57 -9.11
CA SER A 41 -9.97 11.34 -8.25
C SER A 41 -8.69 10.55 -7.95
N LYS A 42 -7.53 11.14 -8.27
CA LYS A 42 -6.22 10.52 -8.01
C LYS A 42 -6.00 10.27 -6.52
N LEU A 43 -6.34 11.25 -5.67
CA LEU A 43 -6.20 11.14 -4.22
C LEU A 43 -7.08 10.02 -3.67
N GLU A 44 -8.36 10.01 -4.03
CA GLU A 44 -9.30 8.99 -3.58
C GLU A 44 -8.89 7.60 -4.06
N ASN A 45 -8.48 7.47 -5.32
CA ASN A 45 -8.01 6.20 -5.88
C ASN A 45 -6.75 5.70 -5.18
N SER A 46 -5.84 6.60 -4.79
CA SER A 46 -4.63 6.25 -4.03
C SER A 46 -4.99 5.76 -2.63
N ILE A 47 -5.91 6.43 -1.94
CA ILE A 47 -6.41 6.01 -0.62
C ILE A 47 -7.04 4.61 -0.69
N ILE A 48 -7.86 4.35 -1.71
CA ILE A 48 -8.49 3.04 -1.88
C ILE A 48 -7.43 1.96 -2.15
N LEU A 49 -6.44 2.24 -3.00
CA LEU A 49 -5.33 1.32 -3.25
C LEU A 49 -4.58 0.98 -1.95
N PHE A 50 -4.23 1.99 -1.15
CA PHE A 50 -3.57 1.79 0.14
C PHE A 50 -4.45 1.03 1.13
N GLY A 51 -5.75 1.34 1.14
CA GLY A 51 -6.77 0.67 1.93
C GLY A 51 -6.89 -0.82 1.63
N GLU A 52 -7.10 -1.18 0.37
CA GLU A 52 -7.27 -2.57 -0.06
C GLU A 52 -6.00 -3.41 0.08
N ASN A 53 -4.83 -2.76 0.15
CA ASN A 53 -3.54 -3.43 0.25
C ASN A 53 -2.84 -3.24 1.61
N ASN A 54 -3.56 -2.81 2.63
CA ASN A 54 -3.04 -2.73 4.00
C ASN A 54 -1.79 -1.83 4.18
N PHE A 55 -1.72 -0.71 3.43
CA PHE A 55 -0.65 0.29 3.60
C PHE A 55 -1.01 1.22 4.77
N LYS A 56 -0.94 0.70 6.00
CA LYS A 56 -1.37 1.41 7.22
C LYS A 56 -0.58 2.68 7.46
N GLN A 57 0.74 2.65 7.25
CA GLN A 57 1.58 3.83 7.49
C GLN A 57 1.24 4.94 6.51
N GLN A 58 1.06 4.64 5.22
CA GLN A 58 0.63 5.63 4.24
C GLN A 58 -0.76 6.18 4.55
N LEU A 59 -1.72 5.35 4.97
CA LEU A 59 -3.05 5.83 5.36
C LEU A 59 -2.98 6.80 6.55
N LEU A 60 -2.18 6.47 7.58
CA LEU A 60 -1.99 7.34 8.75
C LEU A 60 -1.30 8.65 8.36
N SER A 61 -0.26 8.58 7.52
CA SER A 61 0.43 9.77 7.02
C SER A 61 -0.52 10.66 6.19
N LEU A 62 -1.31 10.08 5.29
CA LEU A 62 -2.32 10.80 4.51
C LEU A 62 -3.36 11.46 5.41
N TYR A 63 -3.86 10.74 6.41
CA TYR A 63 -4.81 11.30 7.39
C TYR A 63 -4.24 12.56 8.03
N ASN A 64 -2.99 12.49 8.51
CA ASN A 64 -2.32 13.60 9.17
C ASN A 64 -2.08 14.79 8.24
N VAL A 65 -1.65 14.54 7.00
CA VAL A 65 -1.43 15.60 6.01
C VAL A 65 -2.75 16.31 5.68
N ILE A 66 -3.83 15.54 5.51
CA ILE A 66 -5.14 16.10 5.17
C ILE A 66 -5.74 16.82 6.38
N ILE A 67 -5.74 16.27 7.58
CA ILE A 67 -6.32 16.98 8.73
C ILE A 67 -5.59 18.31 9.02
N ASN A 68 -4.30 18.40 8.72
CA ASN A 68 -3.49 19.60 8.93
C ASN A 68 -3.45 20.57 7.74
N HIS A 69 -4.14 20.25 6.63
CA HIS A 69 -4.13 21.07 5.41
C HIS A 69 -2.74 21.24 4.77
N GLU A 70 -1.90 20.19 4.84
CA GLU A 70 -0.50 20.22 4.36
C GLU A 70 -0.35 19.54 2.98
N GLU A 71 -1.44 19.35 2.21
CA GLU A 71 -1.42 18.50 1.02
C GLU A 71 -0.45 18.99 -0.05
N SER A 72 -0.43 20.30 -0.28
CA SER A 72 0.43 20.92 -1.30
C SER A 72 1.91 20.82 -0.96
N GLU A 73 2.25 20.63 0.32
CA GLU A 73 3.63 20.57 0.79
C GLU A 73 4.14 19.13 0.92
N LYS A 74 3.25 18.21 1.34
CA LYS A 74 3.65 16.86 1.76
C LYS A 74 3.16 15.73 0.86
N LEU A 75 2.15 15.96 0.00
CA LEU A 75 1.70 14.95 -0.94
C LEU A 75 2.45 15.04 -2.26
N GLU A 76 3.05 13.94 -2.65
CA GLU A 76 3.57 13.77 -4.00
C GLU A 76 2.42 13.64 -5.00
N ASN A 77 2.64 14.14 -6.22
CA ASN A 77 1.69 14.05 -7.34
C ASN A 77 0.29 14.68 -7.11
N TYR A 78 0.12 15.41 -6.00
CA TYR A 78 -1.10 16.15 -5.71
C TYR A 78 -1.19 17.40 -6.58
N THR A 79 -2.34 17.57 -7.23
CA THR A 79 -2.58 18.60 -8.25
C THR A 79 -3.34 19.82 -7.74
N GLY A 80 -3.65 19.87 -6.44
CA GLY A 80 -4.43 20.97 -5.87
C GLY A 80 -5.93 20.88 -6.12
N ASP A 81 -6.43 19.72 -6.54
CA ASP A 81 -7.85 19.52 -6.83
C ASP A 81 -8.69 19.68 -5.57
N GLU A 82 -9.84 20.35 -5.69
CA GLU A 82 -10.79 20.48 -4.59
C GLU A 82 -11.47 19.13 -4.33
N PHE A 83 -11.55 18.73 -3.07
CA PHE A 83 -12.22 17.51 -2.65
C PHE A 83 -12.99 17.72 -1.34
N ASP A 84 -14.00 16.88 -1.11
CA ASP A 84 -14.68 16.85 0.18
C ASP A 84 -13.75 16.23 1.24
N ARG A 85 -13.11 17.11 2.00
CA ARG A 85 -12.18 16.75 3.07
C ARG A 85 -12.78 15.81 4.10
N LYS A 86 -14.04 16.03 4.48
CA LYS A 86 -14.71 15.20 5.46
C LYS A 86 -14.90 13.79 4.91
N ALA A 87 -15.38 13.67 3.68
CA ALA A 87 -15.54 12.38 3.02
C ALA A 87 -14.21 11.62 2.88
N ILE A 88 -13.13 12.33 2.51
CA ILE A 88 -11.80 11.72 2.37
C ILE A 88 -11.25 11.24 3.73
N LEU A 89 -11.39 12.03 4.80
CA LEU A 89 -10.97 11.61 6.14
C LEU A 89 -11.80 10.42 6.65
N GLU A 90 -13.11 10.40 6.37
CA GLU A 90 -13.98 9.26 6.69
C GLU A 90 -13.55 7.99 5.93
N LEU A 91 -13.21 8.12 4.64
CA LEU A 91 -12.69 7.03 3.82
C LEU A 91 -11.40 6.45 4.41
N ILE A 92 -10.42 7.30 4.73
CA ILE A 92 -9.14 6.86 5.32
C ILE A 92 -9.38 6.16 6.66
N ASN A 93 -10.19 6.74 7.55
CA ASN A 93 -10.53 6.14 8.84
C ASN A 93 -11.22 4.78 8.70
N SER A 94 -12.08 4.62 7.69
CA SER A 94 -12.74 3.33 7.41
C SER A 94 -11.72 2.24 7.09
N PHE A 95 -10.68 2.56 6.32
CA PHE A 95 -9.60 1.63 6.00
C PHE A 95 -8.67 1.37 7.17
N ILE A 96 -8.30 2.40 7.95
CA ILE A 96 -7.51 2.22 9.17
C ILE A 96 -8.20 1.21 10.10
N LYS A 97 -9.51 1.38 10.32
CA LYS A 97 -10.30 0.46 11.15
C LYS A 97 -10.42 -0.94 10.53
N LYS A 98 -10.67 -1.04 9.21
CA LYS A 98 -10.72 -2.33 8.50
C LYS A 98 -9.39 -3.09 8.63
N ASN A 99 -8.28 -2.36 8.64
CA ASN A 99 -6.95 -2.92 8.55
C ASN A 99 -6.29 -3.15 9.92
N GLU A 100 -6.85 -2.66 11.02
CA GLU A 100 -6.25 -2.66 12.35
C GLU A 100 -5.60 -4.00 12.74
N SER A 101 -6.33 -5.11 12.59
CA SER A 101 -5.88 -6.47 12.92
C SER A 101 -5.22 -7.25 11.79
N LEU A 102 -5.15 -6.68 10.58
CA LEU A 102 -4.56 -7.36 9.41
C LEU A 102 -3.04 -7.28 9.46
N ILE A 103 -2.35 -8.33 9.02
CA ILE A 103 -0.89 -8.38 8.96
C ILE A 103 -0.46 -8.29 7.50
N ALA A 104 0.48 -7.40 7.19
CA ALA A 104 1.03 -7.29 5.85
C ALA A 104 2.16 -8.32 5.62
N PRO A 105 2.41 -8.75 4.37
CA PRO A 105 3.49 -9.69 4.06
C PRO A 105 4.87 -9.21 4.53
N TRP A 106 5.16 -7.91 4.38
CA TRP A 106 6.44 -7.33 4.80
C TRP A 106 6.62 -7.29 6.32
N GLU A 107 5.52 -7.33 7.09
CA GLU A 107 5.54 -7.47 8.55
C GLU A 107 5.75 -8.93 8.96
N LYS A 108 4.97 -9.87 8.38
CA LYS A 108 5.00 -11.31 8.73
C LYS A 108 6.33 -11.97 8.37
N TYR A 109 6.85 -11.68 7.18
CA TYR A 109 8.00 -12.35 6.61
C TYR A 109 9.30 -11.54 6.71
N HIS A 110 9.26 -10.37 7.36
CA HIS A 110 10.43 -9.49 7.52
C HIS A 110 11.19 -9.23 6.21
N ILE A 111 10.45 -8.95 5.13
CA ILE A 111 10.97 -8.81 3.75
C ILE A 111 12.02 -7.68 3.62
N GLY A 112 12.10 -6.78 4.60
CA GLY A 112 13.07 -5.68 4.62
C GLY A 112 12.71 -4.51 3.70
N LEU A 113 11.49 -4.51 3.15
CA LEU A 113 10.90 -3.42 2.37
C LEU A 113 9.84 -2.70 3.19
N ALA A 114 9.74 -1.39 3.01
CA ALA A 114 8.70 -0.55 3.58
C ALA A 114 7.54 -0.35 2.58
N GLU A 115 6.39 0.13 3.07
CA GLU A 115 5.24 0.47 2.23
C GLU A 115 5.61 1.40 1.06
N TYR A 116 6.51 2.36 1.31
CA TYR A 116 7.01 3.28 0.29
C TYR A 116 7.65 2.57 -0.91
N ASP A 117 8.43 1.50 -0.68
CA ASP A 117 9.07 0.75 -1.76
C ASP A 117 8.03 0.13 -2.71
N TYR A 118 6.87 -0.24 -2.16
CA TYR A 118 5.75 -0.79 -2.91
C TYR A 118 4.90 0.26 -3.61
N VAL A 119 5.00 1.56 -3.26
CA VAL A 119 4.33 2.64 -4.00
C VAL A 119 4.89 2.73 -5.42
N SER A 120 6.23 2.78 -5.55
CA SER A 120 6.90 2.79 -6.86
C SER A 120 6.65 1.52 -7.67
N TYR A 121 6.48 0.38 -7.00
CA TYR A 121 6.02 -0.84 -7.67
C TYR A 121 4.59 -0.68 -8.19
N SER A 122 3.68 -0.18 -7.37
CA SER A 122 2.27 0.01 -7.71
C SER A 122 2.08 0.95 -8.89
N GLU A 123 2.76 2.10 -8.91
CA GLU A 123 2.71 3.05 -10.03
C GLU A 123 3.18 2.43 -11.35
N ARG A 124 4.21 1.56 -11.32
CA ARG A 124 4.66 0.83 -12.51
C ARG A 124 3.65 -0.20 -12.99
N GLN A 125 2.93 -0.85 -12.07
CA GLN A 125 1.90 -1.83 -12.42
C GLN A 125 0.62 -1.16 -12.95
N THR A 126 0.21 -0.03 -12.37
CA THR A 126 -1.00 0.70 -12.78
C THR A 126 -0.77 1.63 -13.96
N GLN A 127 0.48 2.02 -14.24
CA GLN A 127 0.84 3.11 -15.16
C GLN A 127 0.19 4.46 -14.77
N GLU A 128 -0.17 4.62 -13.50
CA GLU A 128 -0.76 5.83 -12.94
C GLU A 128 0.04 6.31 -11.73
N SER A 129 0.26 7.63 -11.63
CA SER A 129 0.89 8.24 -10.45
C SER A 129 -0.07 8.19 -9.26
N LEU A 130 0.44 7.86 -8.08
CA LEU A 130 -0.33 7.86 -6.83
C LEU A 130 -0.07 9.14 -6.04
N CYS A 131 -1.07 9.61 -5.29
CA CYS A 131 -0.88 10.61 -4.24
C CYS A 131 -0.44 9.89 -2.97
N TYR A 132 0.75 10.18 -2.47
CA TYR A 132 1.31 9.53 -1.28
C TYR A 132 2.20 10.49 -0.48
N VAL A 133 2.52 10.11 0.76
CA VAL A 133 3.42 10.88 1.63
C VAL A 133 4.81 10.26 1.55
N LYS A 134 5.83 11.05 1.17
CA LYS A 134 7.23 10.61 1.31
C LYS A 134 7.58 10.57 2.79
N ILE A 135 8.09 9.42 3.25
CA ILE A 135 8.73 9.33 4.55
C ILE A 135 10.15 9.87 4.38
N GLN A 136 10.46 10.96 5.08
CA GLN A 136 11.80 11.57 5.15
C GLN A 136 12.71 10.81 6.11
#